data_AF-A0A261AD24-F1
#
_entry.id   AF-A0A261AD24-F1
#
_cell.length_a   1.000
_cell.length_b   1.000
_cell.length_c   1.000
_cell.angle_alpha   90.00
_cell.angle_beta   90.00
_cell.angle_gamma   90.00
#
_symmetry.space_group_name_H-M   'P 1'
#
loop_
_entity.id
_entity.type
_entity.pdbx_description
1 polymer ?
#
loop_
_entity_poly.entity_id
_entity_poly.type
_entity_poly.pdbx_seq_one_letter_code
_entity_poly.pdbx_strand_id
1 'polypeptide(L)'
;LQILIHRDETMIGRLLFLIFLLQQPGPLHSCQPPMPASSFQSNGVSMTVPSSPQYIPANGSPIDQTAPIPPPPPPPPAVNSAGGLDQLEMINAPDNKVDKNLPPQSRVNQQSSNTFRSETPLQILSSDTRRDFSCPSELTSITDFLTCVRRLSTVTLDEHNMLCDFEKDSGCRFKSISSPLSVGNFPNADHYRTFASLAGRPEEEQPSGNFGTDAEDEFIMSTPITCQKGNGVLKFNYWIVGQQDEVMLRVCTQNHLSRSCTQSIAYNAPSASIAIEVVHPNSTFFELEIVASNLVDPAVIVYDNIEYKAELCEWDQQKVTEDTVDEKPIASVDSFFEAEEREESKEDPSGEQKEEEVSEEKSDIANWQLGNNRIGNPHTGVREGSGFLYVGTDSSAANSKLVNYILESPDLSVDEDFHLTMDIYRRSNDITLQICIDTPFYCPYTIDPFDKETNWMEGQMFMIPKGTLKVYIKAIQWKRFKWLAIDNLKVTSSKC
;
A
#
# COMPACT_ATOMS: atom_id res chain seq x y z
N LEU A 1 -28.29 -9.52 -39.43
CA LEU A 1 -28.13 -8.13 -39.90
C LEU A 1 -26.63 -7.84 -39.92
N GLN A 2 -26.03 -7.71 -41.09
CA GLN A 2 -24.58 -7.59 -41.25
C GLN A 2 -24.25 -6.09 -41.29
N ILE A 3 -23.56 -5.56 -40.27
CA ILE A 3 -23.18 -4.15 -40.22
C ILE A 3 -21.66 -4.06 -40.11
N LEU A 4 -21.06 -3.51 -41.16
CA LEU A 4 -19.68 -3.03 -41.22
C LEU A 4 -19.45 -1.98 -40.12
N ILE A 5 -18.39 -2.13 -39.33
CA ILE A 5 -17.97 -1.13 -38.34
C ILE A 5 -16.72 -0.42 -38.86
N HIS A 6 -16.86 0.88 -39.09
CA HIS A 6 -15.75 1.79 -39.36
C HIS A 6 -15.07 2.20 -38.05
N ARG A 7 -13.76 2.40 -38.13
CA ARG A 7 -12.84 2.61 -37.01
C ARG A 7 -12.83 4.10 -36.68
N ASP A 8 -13.28 4.48 -35.50
CA ASP A 8 -12.96 5.80 -34.94
C ASP A 8 -12.95 5.78 -33.40
N GLU A 9 -12.02 6.56 -32.86
CA GLU A 9 -11.57 6.59 -31.47
C GLU A 9 -12.49 7.43 -30.58
N THR A 10 -12.95 6.86 -29.46
CA THR A 10 -13.30 7.53 -28.18
C THR A 10 -13.88 6.47 -27.23
N MET A 11 -13.07 6.04 -26.26
CA MET A 11 -13.35 4.86 -25.40
C MET A 11 -14.22 5.14 -24.16
N ILE A 12 -14.84 6.32 -24.03
CA ILE A 12 -15.76 6.63 -22.92
C ILE A 12 -17.23 6.36 -23.31
N GLY A 13 -17.56 6.35 -24.61
CA GLY A 13 -18.93 6.10 -25.08
C GLY A 13 -19.36 4.63 -25.10
N ARG A 14 -18.43 3.67 -24.99
CA ARG A 14 -18.72 2.23 -25.17
C ARG A 14 -19.07 1.49 -23.88
N LEU A 15 -18.63 1.98 -22.71
CA LEU A 15 -19.00 1.42 -21.41
C LEU A 15 -20.48 1.71 -21.06
N LEU A 16 -20.97 2.89 -21.46
CA LEU A 16 -22.40 3.25 -21.32
C LEU A 16 -23.33 2.36 -22.17
N PHE A 17 -22.83 1.79 -23.28
CA PHE A 17 -23.66 0.97 -24.18
C PHE A 17 -23.86 -0.46 -23.68
N LEU A 18 -22.91 -1.03 -22.94
CA LEU A 18 -23.06 -2.33 -22.28
C LEU A 18 -23.99 -2.26 -21.06
N ILE A 19 -24.04 -1.11 -20.37
CA ILE A 19 -24.97 -0.88 -19.25
C ILE A 19 -26.40 -0.62 -19.74
N PHE A 20 -26.58 0.00 -20.92
CA PHE A 20 -27.92 0.19 -21.50
C PHE A 20 -28.63 -1.12 -21.90
N LEU A 21 -27.90 -2.23 -22.10
CA LEU A 21 -28.50 -3.55 -22.33
C LEU A 21 -28.94 -4.26 -21.03
N LEU A 22 -28.49 -3.81 -19.87
CA LEU A 22 -28.98 -4.27 -18.56
C LEU A 22 -30.28 -3.55 -18.13
N GLN A 23 -30.77 -2.58 -18.91
CA GLN A 23 -32.01 -1.84 -18.65
C GLN A 23 -33.13 -2.10 -19.67
N GLN A 24 -33.10 -3.18 -20.46
CA GLN A 24 -34.27 -3.52 -21.26
C GLN A 24 -35.33 -4.25 -20.42
N PRO A 25 -36.52 -3.67 -20.18
CA PRO A 25 -37.59 -4.39 -19.53
C PRO A 25 -38.08 -5.51 -20.46
N GLY A 26 -37.91 -6.75 -20.01
CA GLY A 26 -38.67 -7.89 -20.52
C GLY A 26 -40.18 -7.71 -20.25
N PRO A 27 -41.05 -8.42 -20.98
CA PRO A 27 -42.46 -8.08 -21.05
C PRO A 27 -43.21 -8.42 -19.75
N LEU A 28 -43.85 -7.39 -19.19
CA LEU A 28 -45.12 -7.40 -18.45
C LEU A 28 -45.18 -8.21 -17.14
N HIS A 29 -44.75 -7.60 -16.05
CA HIS A 29 -45.57 -7.48 -14.83
C HIS A 29 -45.21 -6.15 -14.12
N SER A 30 -46.04 -5.13 -14.35
CA SER A 30 -45.84 -3.77 -13.84
C SER A 30 -46.09 -3.69 -12.33
N CYS A 31 -45.04 -3.45 -11.54
CA CYS A 31 -45.15 -2.86 -10.22
C CYS A 31 -45.11 -1.33 -10.38
N GLN A 32 -46.26 -0.67 -10.23
CA GLN A 32 -46.35 0.79 -10.28
C GLN A 32 -47.09 1.28 -9.03
N PRO A 33 -46.46 2.07 -8.14
CA PRO A 33 -47.16 2.71 -7.04
C PRO A 33 -47.89 3.98 -7.52
N PRO A 34 -48.97 4.41 -6.84
CA PRO A 34 -49.81 5.52 -7.29
C PRO A 34 -49.15 6.87 -6.97
N MET A 35 -49.07 7.76 -7.96
CA MET A 35 -48.83 9.18 -7.72
C MET A 35 -50.12 9.89 -7.28
N PRO A 36 -50.07 10.82 -6.31
CA PRO A 36 -51.10 11.83 -6.18
C PRO A 36 -50.73 13.10 -6.97
N ALA A 37 -51.73 13.62 -7.67
CA ALA A 37 -51.71 14.93 -8.30
C ALA A 37 -51.96 16.04 -7.27
N SER A 38 -51.23 17.15 -7.34
CA SER A 38 -51.83 18.49 -7.36
C SER A 38 -50.82 19.60 -7.58
N SER A 39 -51.21 20.45 -8.52
CA SER A 39 -50.83 21.84 -8.81
C SER A 39 -50.49 22.73 -7.61
N PHE A 40 -49.51 23.64 -7.76
CA PHE A 40 -49.67 25.04 -7.36
C PHE A 40 -48.77 26.00 -8.17
N GLN A 41 -49.27 27.21 -8.30
CA GLN A 41 -48.88 28.28 -9.21
C GLN A 41 -47.55 28.96 -8.83
N SER A 42 -46.89 29.48 -9.86
CA SER A 42 -45.73 30.37 -9.78
C SER A 42 -46.09 31.72 -9.14
N ASN A 43 -45.37 32.10 -8.09
CA ASN A 43 -45.17 33.50 -7.72
C ASN A 43 -43.68 33.74 -7.56
N GLY A 44 -43.15 34.66 -8.37
CA GLY A 44 -41.76 35.08 -8.33
C GLY A 44 -41.48 35.94 -7.11
N VAL A 45 -40.38 35.61 -6.41
CA VAL A 45 -39.71 36.49 -5.46
C VAL A 45 -38.22 36.41 -5.75
N SER A 46 -37.61 37.59 -5.91
CA SER A 46 -36.18 37.79 -6.14
C SER A 46 -35.40 37.46 -4.87
N MET A 47 -34.46 36.50 -4.94
CA MET A 47 -33.52 36.23 -3.85
C MET A 47 -32.25 37.08 -4.04
N THR A 48 -32.08 38.05 -3.16
CA THR A 48 -30.79 38.69 -2.85
C THR A 48 -29.91 37.73 -2.06
N VAL A 49 -28.68 37.56 -2.54
CA VAL A 49 -27.58 36.80 -1.93
C VAL A 49 -27.18 37.43 -0.58
N PRO A 50 -27.10 36.67 0.52
CA PRO A 50 -26.46 37.17 1.74
C PRO A 50 -24.95 37.03 1.63
N SER A 51 -24.27 38.16 1.77
CA SER A 51 -22.83 38.30 1.93
C SER A 51 -22.35 37.68 3.25
N SER A 52 -21.14 37.12 3.19
CA SER A 52 -20.39 36.48 4.26
C SER A 52 -20.29 37.30 5.56
N PRO A 53 -20.18 36.65 6.73
CA PRO A 53 -20.03 37.35 8.00
C PRO A 53 -18.64 38.01 8.10
N GLN A 54 -18.65 39.32 8.36
CA GLN A 54 -17.45 40.09 8.70
C GLN A 54 -17.02 39.80 10.14
N TYR A 55 -15.73 39.48 10.29
CA TYR A 55 -15.05 39.33 11.57
C TYR A 55 -14.78 40.72 12.18
N ILE A 56 -15.26 40.96 13.40
CA ILE A 56 -14.96 42.17 14.19
C ILE A 56 -13.81 41.82 15.14
N PRO A 57 -12.60 42.41 15.02
CA PRO A 57 -11.61 42.36 16.07
C PRO A 57 -11.90 43.43 17.14
N ALA A 58 -11.95 43.01 18.40
CA ALA A 58 -11.97 43.90 19.55
C ALA A 58 -10.54 44.39 19.86
N ASN A 59 -10.41 45.71 20.00
CA ASN A 59 -9.34 46.47 20.66
C ASN A 59 -7.90 46.42 20.10
N GLY A 60 -7.43 47.57 19.61
CA GLY A 60 -6.02 47.99 19.77
C GLY A 60 -5.37 48.73 18.60
N SER A 61 -5.54 50.06 18.56
CA SER A 61 -4.67 51.10 17.96
C SER A 61 -4.50 51.17 16.41
N PRO A 62 -4.65 52.37 15.80
CA PRO A 62 -4.51 52.56 14.35
C PRO A 62 -3.03 52.62 13.95
N ILE A 63 -2.60 51.72 13.06
CA ILE A 63 -1.33 51.80 12.36
C ILE A 63 -1.55 52.57 11.05
N ASP A 64 -0.84 53.67 10.92
CA ASP A 64 -0.79 54.56 9.77
C ASP A 64 -0.14 53.84 8.57
N GLN A 65 -0.97 53.37 7.61
CA GLN A 65 -0.50 52.72 6.38
C GLN A 65 -0.54 53.70 5.20
N THR A 66 0.42 54.63 5.19
CA THR A 66 0.83 55.34 3.96
C THR A 66 2.33 55.24 3.77
N ALA A 67 2.81 54.05 3.42
CA ALA A 67 4.17 53.87 2.88
C ALA A 67 4.10 52.93 1.67
N PRO A 68 4.65 53.33 0.50
CA PRO A 68 4.74 52.46 -0.67
C PRO A 68 5.63 51.24 -0.37
N ILE A 69 5.17 50.06 -0.77
CA ILE A 69 5.95 48.82 -0.75
C ILE A 69 7.14 49.00 -1.72
N PRO A 70 8.40 48.86 -1.27
CA PRO A 70 9.54 48.93 -2.17
C PRO A 70 9.56 47.70 -3.10
N PRO A 71 9.94 47.85 -4.37
CA PRO A 71 10.07 46.72 -5.28
C PRO A 71 11.19 45.77 -4.83
N PRO A 72 11.06 44.46 -5.14
CA PRO A 72 12.05 43.47 -4.75
C PRO A 72 13.43 43.76 -5.38
N PRO A 73 14.53 43.42 -4.68
CA PRO A 73 15.88 43.62 -5.20
C PRO A 73 16.16 42.73 -6.42
N PRO A 74 16.95 43.21 -7.39
CA PRO A 74 17.33 42.42 -8.55
C PRO A 74 18.27 41.26 -8.16
N PRO A 75 18.22 40.13 -8.90
CA PRO A 75 19.10 38.99 -8.65
C PRO A 75 20.57 39.36 -8.85
N PRO A 76 21.49 38.72 -8.09
CA PRO A 76 22.92 38.99 -8.22
C PRO A 76 23.45 38.58 -9.61
N PRO A 77 24.43 39.32 -10.16
CA PRO A 77 25.03 38.99 -11.44
C PRO A 77 25.83 37.69 -11.35
N ALA A 78 25.64 36.82 -12.34
CA ALA A 78 26.43 35.61 -12.52
C ALA A 78 27.93 35.96 -12.65
N VAL A 79 28.74 35.44 -11.74
CA VAL A 79 30.19 35.57 -11.77
C VAL A 79 30.74 34.50 -12.71
N ASN A 80 31.08 34.92 -13.92
CA ASN A 80 31.92 34.14 -14.84
C ASN A 80 33.38 34.24 -14.36
N SER A 81 33.88 33.21 -13.69
CA SER A 81 35.31 33.05 -13.43
C SER A 81 35.96 32.30 -14.59
N ALA A 82 36.49 33.06 -15.54
CA ALA A 82 37.44 32.60 -16.54
C ALA A 82 38.84 33.14 -16.20
N GLY A 83 39.85 32.27 -16.23
CA GLY A 83 41.23 32.64 -16.51
C GLY A 83 42.24 32.37 -15.39
N GLY A 84 43.27 31.57 -15.70
CA GLY A 84 44.50 31.54 -14.91
C GLY A 84 45.37 30.29 -15.08
N LEU A 85 46.04 30.18 -16.22
CA LEU A 85 47.16 29.27 -16.50
C LEU A 85 48.39 29.58 -15.61
N ASP A 86 49.16 28.54 -15.27
CA ASP A 86 50.63 28.41 -15.36
C ASP A 86 51.07 27.26 -14.43
N GLN A 87 52.11 26.44 -14.64
CA GLN A 87 53.00 26.02 -15.73
C GLN A 87 54.03 25.08 -15.05
N LEU A 88 54.76 24.27 -15.84
CA LEU A 88 55.93 23.41 -15.50
C LEU A 88 55.57 22.04 -14.86
N GLU A 89 56.15 20.90 -15.26
CA GLU A 89 57.41 20.67 -15.98
C GLU A 89 57.46 19.28 -16.65
N MET A 90 58.31 19.18 -17.66
CA MET A 90 58.54 18.07 -18.59
C MET A 90 59.30 16.89 -17.98
N ILE A 91 59.04 15.65 -18.44
CA ILE A 91 60.09 14.66 -18.77
C ILE A 91 59.69 13.87 -20.03
N ASN A 92 60.64 13.78 -20.96
CA ASN A 92 60.57 13.20 -22.30
C ASN A 92 60.94 11.69 -22.37
N ALA A 93 60.32 11.01 -23.35
CA ALA A 93 60.88 10.03 -24.30
C ALA A 93 61.15 8.55 -23.88
N PRO A 94 61.28 7.58 -24.84
CA PRO A 94 60.89 7.58 -26.26
C PRO A 94 60.12 6.32 -26.76
N ASP A 95 59.54 6.50 -27.96
CA ASP A 95 59.11 5.47 -28.92
C ASP A 95 60.21 4.50 -29.34
N ASN A 96 59.83 3.25 -29.60
CA ASN A 96 60.57 2.33 -30.47
C ASN A 96 59.59 1.49 -31.32
N LYS A 97 59.62 1.72 -32.65
CA LYS A 97 59.08 0.84 -33.68
C LYS A 97 60.17 -0.14 -34.13
N VAL A 98 59.86 -1.45 -34.20
CA VAL A 98 60.56 -2.42 -35.06
C VAL A 98 59.56 -3.41 -35.67
N ASP A 99 59.88 -3.79 -36.90
CA ASP A 99 59.16 -4.44 -38.00
C ASP A 99 58.95 -5.98 -37.93
N LYS A 100 57.89 -6.43 -38.63
CA LYS A 100 57.76 -7.60 -39.57
C LYS A 100 57.84 -9.07 -39.09
N ASN A 101 56.76 -9.84 -39.27
CA ASN A 101 56.54 -10.86 -40.36
C ASN A 101 55.39 -11.87 -40.08
N LEU A 102 54.72 -12.30 -41.17
CA LEU A 102 53.59 -13.25 -41.47
C LEU A 102 53.54 -14.62 -40.74
N PRO A 103 52.48 -15.50 -40.85
CA PRO A 103 51.40 -15.62 -41.86
C PRO A 103 49.95 -15.86 -41.30
N PRO A 104 48.91 -16.04 -42.15
CA PRO A 104 47.51 -16.04 -41.71
C PRO A 104 46.97 -17.46 -41.46
N GLN A 105 46.17 -17.67 -40.41
CA GLN A 105 45.22 -18.78 -40.37
C GLN A 105 44.10 -18.62 -39.31
N SER A 106 42.87 -18.76 -39.83
CA SER A 106 41.65 -19.34 -39.22
C SER A 106 41.08 -18.82 -37.88
N ARG A 107 39.83 -18.34 -38.01
CA ARG A 107 38.70 -18.32 -37.05
C ARG A 107 38.83 -19.30 -35.86
N VAL A 108 38.50 -18.85 -34.65
CA VAL A 108 37.53 -19.45 -33.70
C VAL A 108 37.46 -18.60 -32.40
N ASN A 109 36.25 -18.53 -31.85
CA ASN A 109 35.68 -17.80 -30.71
C ASN A 109 36.57 -17.38 -29.51
N GLN A 110 36.23 -16.19 -29.00
CA GLN A 110 36.68 -15.63 -27.72
C GLN A 110 36.12 -16.42 -26.51
N GLN A 111 37.00 -16.71 -25.55
CA GLN A 111 36.69 -17.05 -24.16
C GLN A 111 37.55 -16.15 -23.25
N SER A 112 36.91 -15.24 -22.51
CA SER A 112 37.45 -14.57 -21.32
C SER A 112 37.00 -15.43 -20.12
N SER A 113 37.85 -16.02 -19.29
CA SER A 113 38.80 -15.42 -18.32
C SER A 113 38.14 -14.47 -17.32
N ASN A 114 37.60 -15.09 -16.26
CA ASN A 114 37.72 -14.76 -14.82
C ASN A 114 37.58 -13.31 -14.35
N THR A 115 36.62 -13.08 -13.46
CA THR A 115 36.81 -12.44 -12.14
C THR A 115 35.54 -12.68 -11.32
N PHE A 116 35.50 -13.62 -10.39
CA PHE A 116 35.82 -13.42 -8.96
C PHE A 116 35.29 -12.08 -8.42
N ARG A 117 34.07 -12.08 -7.86
CA ARG A 117 33.74 -11.24 -6.72
C ARG A 117 32.61 -11.86 -5.89
N SER A 118 32.92 -11.90 -4.61
CA SER A 118 32.19 -12.40 -3.46
C SER A 118 30.97 -11.55 -3.15
N GLU A 119 29.80 -12.19 -3.12
CA GLU A 119 28.59 -11.67 -2.49
C GLU A 119 28.47 -12.24 -1.08
N THR A 120 28.05 -11.38 -0.16
CA THR A 120 27.37 -11.80 1.07
C THR A 120 26.32 -10.75 1.38
N PRO A 121 25.05 -10.99 1.04
CA PRO A 121 23.91 -10.36 1.69
C PRO A 121 23.30 -11.35 2.69
N LEU A 122 22.78 -10.81 3.78
CA LEU A 122 22.19 -11.52 4.91
C LEU A 122 21.03 -12.42 4.44
N GLN A 123 21.34 -13.70 4.21
CA GLN A 123 20.34 -14.73 4.07
C GLN A 123 19.53 -14.81 5.36
N ILE A 124 18.22 -14.63 5.21
CA ILE A 124 17.21 -15.18 6.10
C ILE A 124 17.61 -16.64 6.38
N LEU A 125 18.10 -16.90 7.58
CA LEU A 125 18.59 -18.21 8.00
C LEU A 125 17.44 -19.21 7.92
N SER A 126 17.45 -20.02 6.86
CA SER A 126 16.69 -21.27 6.76
C SER A 126 16.89 -22.07 8.04
N SER A 127 15.78 -22.48 8.65
CA SER A 127 15.73 -23.21 9.94
C SER A 127 16.63 -24.45 10.00
N ASP A 128 17.02 -25.03 8.87
CA ASP A 128 17.82 -26.26 8.76
C ASP A 128 19.35 -26.08 8.74
N THR A 129 19.87 -24.85 8.79
CA THR A 129 21.31 -24.61 9.03
C THR A 129 21.55 -23.64 10.18
N ARG A 130 20.75 -23.77 11.26
CA ARG A 130 21.15 -23.27 12.57
C ARG A 130 22.39 -24.05 13.03
N ARG A 131 23.58 -23.61 12.60
CA ARG A 131 24.70 -23.60 13.54
C ARG A 131 24.17 -22.86 14.76
N ASP A 132 24.31 -23.45 15.93
CA ASP A 132 23.93 -22.86 17.20
C ASP A 132 24.74 -21.58 17.43
N PHE A 133 24.41 -20.50 16.72
CA PHE A 133 24.83 -19.16 17.07
C PHE A 133 24.09 -18.86 18.37
N SER A 134 24.72 -19.24 19.47
CA SER A 134 24.29 -18.87 20.80
C SER A 134 24.24 -17.35 20.83
N CYS A 135 23.04 -16.82 21.01
CA CYS A 135 22.81 -15.40 21.23
C CYS A 135 23.80 -14.88 22.31
N PRO A 136 24.64 -13.87 22.00
CA PRO A 136 25.60 -13.34 22.96
C PRO A 136 24.90 -12.75 24.20
N SER A 137 25.63 -12.59 25.30
CA SER A 137 25.08 -11.99 26.53
C SER A 137 24.73 -10.52 26.38
N GLU A 138 25.44 -9.80 25.50
CA GLU A 138 25.25 -8.37 25.22
C GLU A 138 25.04 -8.16 23.72
N LEU A 139 24.13 -7.25 23.36
CA LEU A 139 23.88 -6.88 21.96
C LEU A 139 24.82 -5.73 21.57
N THR A 140 25.79 -6.01 20.70
CA THR A 140 26.79 -5.02 20.25
C THR A 140 26.67 -4.66 18.78
N SER A 141 25.91 -5.45 18.02
CA SER A 141 25.67 -5.29 16.59
C SER A 141 24.24 -5.63 16.21
N ILE A 142 23.81 -5.19 15.01
CA ILE A 142 22.51 -5.57 14.45
C ILE A 142 22.43 -7.09 14.21
N THR A 143 23.53 -7.73 13.86
CA THR A 143 23.59 -9.20 13.73
C THR A 143 23.28 -9.88 15.05
N ASP A 144 23.75 -9.34 16.18
CA ASP A 144 23.40 -9.85 17.51
C ASP A 144 21.90 -9.70 17.75
N PHE A 145 21.32 -8.53 17.45
CA PHE A 145 19.88 -8.30 17.55
C PHE A 145 19.08 -9.34 16.74
N LEU A 146 19.40 -9.50 15.45
CA LEU A 146 18.71 -10.42 14.55
C LEU A 146 18.86 -11.89 14.97
N THR A 147 19.97 -12.24 15.61
CA THR A 147 20.23 -13.59 16.13
C THR A 147 19.49 -13.85 17.45
N CYS A 148 19.36 -12.83 18.30
CA CYS A 148 18.82 -12.93 19.65
C CYS A 148 17.31 -12.74 19.75
N VAL A 149 16.71 -11.97 18.84
CA VAL A 149 15.27 -11.72 18.84
C VAL A 149 14.51 -13.02 18.58
N ARG A 150 13.61 -13.36 19.51
CA ARG A 150 12.70 -14.49 19.34
C ARG A 150 11.44 -13.99 18.67
N ARG A 151 11.22 -14.42 17.43
CA ARG A 151 9.99 -14.12 16.69
C ARG A 151 8.83 -14.90 17.29
N LEU A 152 7.75 -14.20 17.64
CA LEU A 152 6.51 -14.76 18.13
C LEU A 152 5.53 -14.93 16.97
N SER A 153 4.68 -15.96 17.07
CA SER A 153 3.62 -16.21 16.09
C SER A 153 2.52 -15.16 16.25
N THR A 154 2.19 -14.51 15.13
CA THR A 154 1.00 -13.68 14.81
C THR A 154 0.26 -13.02 15.97
N VAL A 155 0.17 -11.69 15.92
CA VAL A 155 -0.72 -10.89 16.78
C VAL A 155 -2.17 -11.18 16.43
N THR A 156 -3.02 -11.30 17.45
CA THR A 156 -4.48 -11.33 17.27
C THR A 156 -4.94 -9.98 16.73
N LEU A 157 -5.48 -9.96 15.52
CA LEU A 157 -6.08 -8.75 14.97
C LEU A 157 -7.41 -8.48 15.70
N ASP A 158 -7.53 -7.30 16.29
CA ASP A 158 -8.78 -6.81 16.88
C ASP A 158 -9.15 -5.50 16.21
N GLU A 159 -10.30 -5.50 15.55
CA GLU A 159 -10.77 -4.35 14.79
C GLU A 159 -11.14 -3.16 15.68
N HIS A 160 -11.34 -3.35 16.99
CA HIS A 160 -11.79 -2.29 17.90
C HIS A 160 -10.65 -1.72 18.75
N ASN A 161 -9.55 -2.47 18.93
CA ASN A 161 -8.48 -2.05 19.81
C ASN A 161 -7.46 -1.14 19.10
N MET A 162 -7.54 0.16 19.38
CA MET A 162 -6.60 1.19 18.93
C MET A 162 -5.31 1.25 19.76
N LEU A 163 -5.16 0.33 20.72
CA LEU A 163 -3.96 0.17 21.54
C LEU A 163 -3.25 -1.14 21.17
N CYS A 164 -1.98 -1.05 20.78
CA CYS A 164 -1.12 -2.19 20.47
C CYS A 164 0.14 -2.16 21.33
N ASP A 165 0.17 -3.00 22.36
CA ASP A 165 1.35 -3.28 23.21
C ASP A 165 1.98 -4.66 22.88
N PHE A 166 1.44 -5.36 21.88
CA PHE A 166 1.96 -6.65 21.36
C PHE A 166 2.04 -7.79 22.40
N GLU A 167 1.41 -7.60 23.57
CA GLU A 167 1.34 -8.60 24.60
C GLU A 167 0.39 -9.74 24.21
N LYS A 168 0.50 -10.85 24.94
CA LYS A 168 -0.39 -11.98 24.69
C LYS A 168 -1.83 -11.55 24.97
N ASP A 169 -2.72 -11.78 24.00
CA ASP A 169 -4.14 -11.43 24.05
C ASP A 169 -4.46 -9.93 23.87
N SER A 170 -3.44 -9.09 23.62
CA SER A 170 -3.67 -7.72 23.15
C SER A 170 -4.07 -7.76 21.68
N GLY A 171 -5.36 -7.54 21.40
CA GLY A 171 -5.82 -7.29 20.06
C GLY A 171 -5.11 -6.05 19.46
N CYS A 172 -4.68 -6.09 18.21
CA CYS A 172 -4.13 -4.89 17.54
C CYS A 172 -4.88 -4.60 16.24
N ARG A 173 -5.39 -3.37 16.09
CA ARG A 173 -6.07 -2.94 14.85
C ARG A 173 -5.10 -2.55 13.73
N PHE A 174 -3.87 -2.18 14.08
CA PHE A 174 -2.85 -1.80 13.11
C PHE A 174 -2.34 -3.04 12.36
N LYS A 175 -2.21 -2.90 11.03
CA LYS A 175 -1.78 -3.97 10.13
C LYS A 175 -0.59 -3.49 9.32
N SER A 176 0.41 -4.33 9.13
CA SER A 176 1.48 -4.05 8.17
C SER A 176 0.97 -4.29 6.74
N ILE A 177 1.30 -3.38 5.82
CA ILE A 177 0.92 -3.45 4.40
C ILE A 177 1.99 -4.20 3.59
N SER A 178 3.26 -4.00 3.93
CA SER A 178 4.40 -4.56 3.18
C SER A 178 4.65 -6.03 3.52
N SER A 179 4.54 -6.37 4.81
CA SER A 179 4.97 -7.65 5.37
C SER A 179 3.97 -8.17 6.41
N PRO A 180 3.94 -9.48 6.73
CA PRO A 180 3.27 -9.95 7.93
C PRO A 180 3.91 -9.30 9.16
N LEU A 181 3.09 -8.73 10.04
CA LEU A 181 3.55 -8.08 11.28
C LEU A 181 4.46 -9.03 12.07
N SER A 182 5.74 -8.67 12.18
CA SER A 182 6.73 -9.45 12.91
C SER A 182 6.84 -8.95 14.35
N VAL A 183 6.45 -9.79 15.30
CA VAL A 183 6.60 -9.52 16.73
C VAL A 183 7.79 -10.27 17.29
N GLY A 184 8.60 -9.58 18.06
CA GLY A 184 9.78 -10.09 18.72
C GLY A 184 9.73 -9.93 20.24
N ASN A 185 10.51 -10.74 20.94
CA ASN A 185 10.93 -10.46 22.31
C ASN A 185 12.38 -10.91 22.54
N PHE A 186 12.99 -10.47 23.65
CA PHE A 186 14.30 -10.98 24.05
C PHE A 186 14.18 -12.04 25.14
N PRO A 187 15.03 -13.08 25.10
CA PRO A 187 15.04 -14.12 26.12
C PRO A 187 15.62 -13.69 27.47
N ASN A 188 16.47 -12.66 27.49
CA ASN A 188 17.17 -12.20 28.70
C ASN A 188 16.91 -10.70 28.94
N ALA A 189 16.80 -10.29 30.20
CA ALA A 189 16.66 -8.91 30.61
C ALA A 189 17.86 -8.04 30.17
N ASP A 190 19.07 -8.60 30.17
CA ASP A 190 20.28 -7.88 29.74
C ASP A 190 20.24 -7.49 28.26
N HIS A 191 19.48 -8.20 27.44
CA HIS A 191 19.30 -7.87 26.02
C HIS A 191 18.45 -6.60 25.84
N TYR A 192 17.42 -6.39 26.66
CA TYR A 192 16.65 -5.14 26.63
C TYR A 192 17.54 -3.93 26.97
N ARG A 193 18.40 -4.09 27.99
CA ARG A 193 19.36 -3.06 28.41
C ARG A 193 20.36 -2.73 27.31
N THR A 194 21.00 -3.75 26.75
CA THR A 194 22.03 -3.56 25.71
C THR A 194 21.42 -3.14 24.37
N PHE A 195 20.18 -3.52 24.09
CA PHE A 195 19.40 -3.02 22.96
C PHE A 195 19.22 -1.50 23.00
N ALA A 196 18.86 -0.92 24.15
CA ALA A 196 18.72 0.53 24.27
C ALA A 196 20.02 1.26 23.89
N SER A 197 21.16 0.76 24.37
CA SER A 197 22.49 1.29 24.00
C SER A 197 22.77 1.13 22.51
N LEU A 198 22.43 -0.03 21.92
CA LEU A 198 22.60 -0.29 20.49
C LEU A 198 21.72 0.64 19.62
N ALA A 199 20.53 0.99 20.10
CA ALA A 199 19.62 1.94 19.48
C ALA A 199 19.94 3.41 19.82
N GLY A 200 21.09 3.69 20.45
CA GLY A 200 21.52 5.06 20.80
C GLY A 200 20.62 5.74 21.84
N ARG A 201 19.93 4.97 22.68
CA ARG A 201 19.00 5.44 23.71
C ARG A 201 19.52 5.21 25.13
N PRO A 202 19.05 6.01 26.12
CA PRO A 202 19.27 5.71 27.54
C PRO A 202 18.70 4.33 27.91
N GLU A 203 19.32 3.66 28.88
CA GLU A 203 18.90 2.34 29.34
C GLU A 203 17.46 2.32 29.87
N GLU A 204 16.99 3.45 30.42
CA GLU A 204 15.63 3.61 30.93
C GLU A 204 14.56 3.62 29.84
N GLU A 205 14.96 3.88 28.59
CA GLU A 205 14.09 3.95 27.41
C GLU A 205 14.10 2.62 26.63
N GLN A 206 14.44 1.49 27.26
CA GLN A 206 14.35 0.17 26.63
C GLN A 206 12.89 -0.25 26.36
N PRO A 207 12.61 -1.08 25.34
CA PRO A 207 11.30 -1.70 25.20
C PRO A 207 11.02 -2.63 26.39
N SER A 208 9.75 -2.95 26.63
CA SER A 208 9.34 -3.87 27.68
C SER A 208 8.45 -4.95 27.10
N GLY A 209 8.73 -6.21 27.38
CA GLY A 209 7.88 -7.31 26.91
C GLY A 209 8.03 -7.55 25.41
N ASN A 210 6.91 -7.77 24.72
CA ASN A 210 6.88 -7.99 23.29
C ASN A 210 6.92 -6.66 22.52
N PHE A 211 7.46 -6.68 21.30
CA PHE A 211 7.54 -5.50 20.46
C PHE A 211 7.39 -5.85 18.98
N GLY A 212 6.89 -4.92 18.18
CA GLY A 212 6.92 -5.04 16.73
C GLY A 212 8.31 -4.71 16.19
N THR A 213 8.73 -5.41 15.13
CA THR A 213 10.01 -5.16 14.47
C THR A 213 9.92 -5.41 12.97
N ASP A 214 10.59 -4.57 12.19
CA ASP A 214 10.72 -4.74 10.74
C ASP A 214 12.13 -4.34 10.26
N ALA A 215 12.61 -5.03 9.23
CA ALA A 215 13.94 -4.88 8.62
C ALA A 215 13.86 -4.76 7.09
N GLU A 216 12.66 -4.59 6.52
CA GLU A 216 12.48 -4.28 5.10
C GLU A 216 12.85 -2.82 4.80
N ASP A 217 13.22 -2.52 3.54
CA ASP A 217 13.62 -1.18 3.10
C ASP A 217 12.54 -0.11 3.36
N GLU A 218 11.27 -0.53 3.31
CA GLU A 218 10.09 0.27 3.60
C GLU A 218 9.12 -0.52 4.48
N PHE A 219 8.76 0.07 5.61
CA PHE A 219 7.76 -0.44 6.55
C PHE A 219 6.56 0.50 6.58
N ILE A 220 5.37 -0.05 6.31
CA ILE A 220 4.12 0.69 6.41
C ILE A 220 3.14 -0.08 7.29
N MET A 221 2.70 0.55 8.36
CA MET A 221 1.68 0.03 9.24
C MET A 221 0.48 0.95 9.25
N SER A 222 -0.70 0.42 8.92
CA SER A 222 -1.91 1.21 8.73
C SER A 222 -3.09 0.71 9.56
N THR A 223 -4.01 1.62 9.85
CA THR A 223 -5.31 1.29 10.41
C THR A 223 -6.41 2.15 9.77
N PRO A 224 -7.55 1.57 9.38
CA PRO A 224 -8.66 2.34 8.84
C PRO A 224 -9.38 3.10 9.95
N ILE A 225 -9.71 4.37 9.71
CA ILE A 225 -10.52 5.23 10.59
C ILE A 225 -11.82 5.56 9.84
N THR A 226 -12.95 5.10 10.37
CA THR A 226 -14.26 5.11 9.69
C THR A 226 -15.16 6.29 10.06
N CYS A 227 -14.89 6.99 11.17
CA CYS A 227 -15.54 8.25 11.52
C CYS A 227 -14.82 8.93 12.70
N GLN A 228 -14.34 10.15 12.48
CA GLN A 228 -13.67 10.95 13.50
C GLN A 228 -14.17 12.39 13.46
N LYS A 229 -14.26 13.02 14.64
CA LYS A 229 -14.52 14.44 14.82
C LYS A 229 -13.24 15.14 15.26
N GLY A 230 -12.82 16.15 14.51
CA GLY A 230 -11.60 16.89 14.82
C GLY A 230 -10.33 16.06 14.67
N ASN A 231 -9.22 16.57 15.17
CA ASN A 231 -7.91 15.92 15.08
C ASN A 231 -7.76 14.80 16.11
N GLY A 232 -6.89 13.84 15.82
CA GLY A 232 -6.50 12.77 16.73
C GLY A 232 -5.10 12.96 17.28
N VAL A 233 -4.72 12.10 18.22
CA VAL A 233 -3.35 12.02 18.76
C VAL A 233 -2.90 10.57 18.68
N LEU A 234 -1.83 10.35 17.92
CA LEU A 234 -1.13 9.07 17.84
C LEU A 234 0.09 9.11 18.76
N LYS A 235 0.23 8.12 19.63
CA LYS A 235 1.39 7.94 20.50
C LYS A 235 1.98 6.56 20.28
N PHE A 236 3.30 6.45 20.27
CA PHE A 236 3.99 5.17 20.25
C PHE A 236 5.45 5.35 20.65
N ASN A 237 6.10 4.24 20.99
CA ASN A 237 7.52 4.17 21.24
C ASN A 237 8.20 3.55 20.02
N TYR A 238 9.38 4.06 19.67
CA TYR A 238 10.15 3.49 18.57
C TYR A 238 11.66 3.60 18.79
N TRP A 239 12.37 2.63 18.21
CA TRP A 239 13.82 2.51 18.25
C TRP A 239 14.32 2.16 16.85
N ILE A 240 15.49 2.70 16.51
CA ILE A 240 16.14 2.42 15.23
C ILE A 240 17.54 1.88 15.55
N VAL A 241 17.82 0.69 15.02
CA VAL A 241 19.12 0.03 15.15
C VAL A 241 19.83 0.13 13.81
N GLY A 242 21.04 0.69 13.77
CA GLY A 242 21.81 0.89 12.54
C GLY A 242 21.97 2.35 12.15
N GLN A 243 21.77 2.67 10.87
CA GLN A 243 21.97 4.03 10.34
C GLN A 243 20.79 4.96 10.64
N GLN A 244 20.72 5.42 11.88
CA GLN A 244 19.60 6.20 12.42
C GLN A 244 19.32 7.51 11.66
N ASP A 245 20.36 8.18 11.19
CA ASP A 245 20.25 9.48 10.52
C ASP A 245 19.66 9.37 9.10
N GLU A 246 19.65 8.17 8.52
CA GLU A 246 19.14 7.94 7.16
C GLU A 246 17.67 7.53 7.13
N VAL A 247 17.15 6.94 8.22
CA VAL A 247 15.78 6.45 8.29
C VAL A 247 14.80 7.63 8.39
N MET A 248 13.77 7.60 7.53
CA MET A 248 12.69 8.58 7.54
C MET A 248 11.43 7.99 8.16
N LEU A 249 11.07 8.46 9.36
CA LEU A 249 9.79 8.11 9.99
C LEU A 249 8.76 9.23 9.76
N ARG A 250 7.57 8.88 9.27
CA ARG A 250 6.47 9.80 9.03
C ARG A 250 5.14 9.19 9.48
N VAL A 251 4.19 10.04 9.80
CA VAL A 251 2.79 9.63 10.00
C VAL A 251 1.95 10.24 8.88
N CYS A 252 1.15 9.42 8.22
CA CYS A 252 0.34 9.83 7.09
C CYS A 252 -1.14 9.56 7.35
N THR A 253 -1.98 10.42 6.80
CA THR A 253 -3.41 10.19 6.62
C THR A 253 -3.69 10.05 5.13
N GLN A 254 -4.36 8.97 4.73
CA GLN A 254 -4.70 8.69 3.35
C GLN A 254 -6.20 8.55 3.16
N ASN A 255 -6.78 9.33 2.25
CA ASN A 255 -8.16 9.16 1.82
C ASN A 255 -8.19 8.77 0.33
N HIS A 256 -9.38 8.70 -0.28
CA HIS A 256 -9.55 8.34 -1.69
C HIS A 256 -9.01 9.36 -2.70
N LEU A 257 -8.67 10.59 -2.26
CA LEU A 257 -8.20 11.66 -3.14
C LEU A 257 -6.71 11.96 -2.97
N SER A 258 -6.18 11.78 -1.76
CA SER A 258 -4.87 12.30 -1.37
C SER A 258 -4.29 11.57 -0.16
N ARG A 259 -2.96 11.55 -0.12
CA ARG A 259 -2.15 11.16 1.03
C ARG A 259 -1.46 12.40 1.57
N SER A 260 -1.58 12.65 2.87
CA SER A 260 -0.93 13.77 3.54
C SER A 260 -0.08 13.23 4.68
N CYS A 261 1.20 13.60 4.73
CA CYS A 261 2.15 13.10 5.71
C CYS A 261 2.74 14.24 6.54
N THR A 262 3.13 13.93 7.78
CA THR A 262 3.98 14.82 8.58
C THR A 262 5.34 14.99 7.92
N GLN A 263 6.08 16.01 8.36
CA GLN A 263 7.52 16.05 8.12
C GLN A 263 8.20 14.83 8.77
N SER A 264 9.40 14.50 8.30
CA SER A 264 10.20 13.43 8.88
C SER A 264 10.42 13.69 10.37
N ILE A 265 10.14 12.68 11.19
CA ILE A 265 10.29 12.72 12.64
C ILE A 265 11.75 12.41 12.95
N ALA A 266 12.48 13.41 13.44
CA ALA A 266 13.89 13.27 13.73
C ALA A 266 14.15 12.26 14.88
N TYR A 267 15.10 11.34 14.67
CA TYR A 267 15.57 10.41 15.70
C TYR A 267 16.62 11.06 16.61
N ASN A 268 16.28 12.20 17.23
CA ASN A 268 17.23 12.96 18.05
C ASN A 268 16.70 13.32 19.45
N ALA A 269 15.44 13.00 19.74
CA ALA A 269 14.89 13.16 21.08
C ALA A 269 15.56 12.17 22.05
N PRO A 270 15.75 12.51 23.33
CA PRO A 270 16.25 11.54 24.31
C PRO A 270 15.23 10.43 24.59
N SER A 271 13.93 10.69 24.41
CA SER A 271 12.84 9.74 24.66
C SER A 271 12.48 8.92 23.43
N ALA A 272 12.23 7.62 23.61
CA ALA A 272 11.72 6.73 22.57
C ALA A 272 10.24 7.01 22.26
N SER A 273 9.52 7.57 23.23
CA SER A 273 8.11 7.92 23.10
C SER A 273 7.90 9.20 22.29
N ILE A 274 6.97 9.15 21.34
CA ILE A 274 6.53 10.29 20.54
C ILE A 274 5.01 10.43 20.58
N ALA A 275 4.55 11.66 20.43
CA ALA A 275 3.14 12.01 20.35
C ALA A 275 2.94 12.97 19.17
N ILE A 276 2.07 12.59 18.25
CA ILE A 276 1.85 13.27 16.98
C ILE A 276 0.37 13.62 16.87
N GLU A 277 0.09 14.89 16.58
CA GLU A 277 -1.25 15.32 16.21
C GLU A 277 -1.57 14.85 14.79
N VAL A 278 -2.61 14.03 14.67
CA VAL A 278 -3.11 13.52 13.40
C VAL A 278 -4.21 14.46 12.91
N VAL A 279 -3.89 15.25 11.89
CA VAL A 279 -4.82 16.20 11.29
C VAL A 279 -5.92 15.46 10.54
N HIS A 280 -7.18 15.80 10.84
CA HIS A 280 -8.32 15.19 10.18
C HIS A 280 -8.38 15.55 8.68
N PRO A 281 -8.43 14.59 7.74
CA PRO A 281 -8.40 14.87 6.31
C PRO A 281 -9.76 15.34 5.75
N ASN A 282 -10.69 15.78 6.60
CA ASN A 282 -12.08 16.13 6.26
C ASN A 282 -12.82 15.06 5.45
N SER A 283 -12.51 13.79 5.74
CA SER A 283 -13.15 12.62 5.13
C SER A 283 -13.85 11.81 6.22
N THR A 284 -14.97 11.19 5.89
CA THR A 284 -15.62 10.23 6.80
C THR A 284 -14.73 9.02 7.03
N PHE A 285 -14.02 8.58 6.00
CA PHE A 285 -13.10 7.45 6.04
C PHE A 285 -11.69 7.87 5.59
N PHE A 286 -10.67 7.44 6.31
CA PHE A 286 -9.26 7.56 5.93
C PHE A 286 -8.41 6.47 6.60
N GLU A 287 -7.25 6.17 6.05
CA GLU A 287 -6.25 5.32 6.67
C GLU A 287 -5.23 6.18 7.42
N LEU A 288 -4.91 5.77 8.65
CA LEU A 288 -3.80 6.30 9.43
C LEU A 288 -2.61 5.36 9.26
N GLU A 289 -1.48 5.89 8.81
CA GLU A 289 -0.28 5.12 8.50
C GLU A 289 0.93 5.61 9.29
N ILE A 290 1.71 4.67 9.81
CA ILE A 290 3.07 4.87 10.31
C ILE A 290 4.00 4.34 9.22
N VAL A 291 4.84 5.22 8.67
CA VAL A 291 5.70 4.93 7.52
C VAL A 291 7.14 5.13 7.94
N ALA A 292 7.94 4.06 7.88
CA ALA A 292 9.39 4.14 7.99
C ALA A 292 10.00 3.76 6.65
N SER A 293 10.76 4.66 6.05
CA SER A 293 11.43 4.44 4.76
C SER A 293 12.92 4.71 4.86
N ASN A 294 13.64 4.26 3.84
CA ASN A 294 15.10 4.33 3.79
C ASN A 294 15.77 3.55 4.93
N LEU A 295 15.24 2.36 5.23
CA LEU A 295 15.86 1.39 6.12
C LEU A 295 17.02 0.70 5.37
N VAL A 296 18.13 1.42 5.19
CA VAL A 296 19.30 0.94 4.43
C VAL A 296 19.99 -0.21 5.19
N ASP A 297 20.12 -1.37 4.56
CA ASP A 297 20.72 -2.57 5.16
C ASP A 297 22.15 -2.31 5.69
N PRO A 298 22.46 -2.61 6.97
CA PRO A 298 21.55 -3.13 8.00
C PRO A 298 20.91 -1.99 8.81
N ALA A 299 19.60 -1.85 8.73
CA ALA A 299 18.80 -1.02 9.60
C ALA A 299 17.53 -1.77 10.00
N VAL A 300 17.13 -1.63 11.26
CA VAL A 300 15.91 -2.26 11.80
C VAL A 300 15.14 -1.22 12.59
N ILE A 301 13.82 -1.16 12.36
CA ILE A 301 12.91 -0.42 13.22
C ILE A 301 12.25 -1.36 14.22
N VAL A 302 12.15 -0.92 15.46
CA VAL A 302 11.40 -1.56 16.53
C VAL A 302 10.37 -0.55 17.02
N TYR A 303 9.14 -0.99 17.27
CA TYR A 303 8.04 -0.14 17.70
C TYR A 303 7.16 -0.86 18.71
N ASP A 304 6.56 -0.09 19.61
CA ASP A 304 5.80 -0.61 20.73
C ASP A 304 4.80 0.44 21.26
N ASN A 305 3.83 0.01 22.07
CA ASN A 305 2.88 0.86 22.79
C ASN A 305 2.15 1.87 21.89
N ILE A 306 1.66 1.40 20.75
CA ILE A 306 0.91 2.25 19.81
C ILE A 306 -0.46 2.54 20.41
N GLU A 307 -0.81 3.81 20.52
CA GLU A 307 -2.08 4.28 21.06
C GLU A 307 -2.62 5.40 20.18
N TYR A 308 -3.79 5.20 19.59
CA TYR A 308 -4.51 6.25 18.88
C TYR A 308 -5.74 6.74 19.66
N LYS A 309 -5.78 8.04 19.95
CA LYS A 309 -6.89 8.71 20.65
C LYS A 309 -7.50 9.79 19.79
N ALA A 310 -8.80 9.68 19.51
CA ALA A 310 -9.58 10.72 18.83
C ALA A 310 -11.04 10.69 19.29
N GLU A 311 -11.80 11.75 18.99
CA GLU A 311 -13.25 11.73 19.18
C GLU A 311 -13.90 10.97 18.01
N LEU A 312 -14.02 9.65 18.15
CA LEU A 312 -14.70 8.81 17.16
C LEU A 312 -16.22 9.04 17.21
N CYS A 313 -16.90 8.90 16.07
CA CYS A 313 -18.34 9.06 16.02
C CYS A 313 -19.06 7.91 16.76
N GLU A 314 -20.20 8.22 17.40
CA GLU A 314 -20.94 7.31 18.30
C GLU A 314 -21.57 6.07 17.65
N TRP A 315 -21.37 5.82 16.35
CA TRP A 315 -21.91 4.62 15.70
C TRP A 315 -21.31 3.32 16.27
N ASP A 316 -20.07 3.35 16.76
CA ASP A 316 -19.42 2.19 17.40
C ASP A 316 -19.76 2.05 18.90
N GLN A 317 -20.47 3.02 19.50
CA GLN A 317 -20.80 3.02 20.93
C GLN A 317 -22.22 2.55 21.24
N GLN A 318 -22.92 1.94 20.29
CA GLN A 318 -24.14 1.20 20.61
C GLN A 318 -23.76 -0.08 21.37
N LYS A 319 -23.42 0.11 22.65
CA LYS A 319 -23.23 -0.91 23.65
C LYS A 319 -24.37 -1.89 23.53
N VAL A 320 -24.02 -3.12 23.18
CA VAL A 320 -24.67 -4.34 23.63
C VAL A 320 -24.99 -4.13 25.11
N THR A 321 -26.23 -3.73 25.36
CA THR A 321 -26.80 -3.82 26.69
C THR A 321 -27.09 -5.31 26.82
N GLU A 322 -26.31 -5.96 27.67
CA GLU A 322 -26.42 -7.37 28.01
C GLU A 322 -27.88 -7.73 28.33
N ASP A 323 -28.58 -8.34 27.38
CA ASP A 323 -29.58 -9.36 27.69
C ASP A 323 -28.85 -10.70 27.64
N THR A 324 -28.55 -11.19 28.83
CA THR A 324 -28.04 -12.54 29.13
C THR A 324 -28.88 -13.61 28.43
N VAL A 325 -28.28 -14.30 27.45
CA VAL A 325 -28.71 -15.66 27.08
C VAL A 325 -27.47 -16.54 27.04
N ASP A 326 -27.42 -17.47 27.98
CA ASP A 326 -26.49 -18.60 28.06
C ASP A 326 -26.46 -19.36 26.73
N GLU A 327 -25.31 -19.41 26.05
CA GLU A 327 -25.05 -20.50 25.11
C GLU A 327 -23.58 -20.96 25.09
N LYS A 328 -23.46 -22.25 24.81
CA LYS A 328 -22.46 -23.23 25.24
C LYS A 328 -21.32 -23.33 24.21
N PRO A 329 -20.05 -23.59 24.60
CA PRO A 329 -18.95 -23.59 23.65
C PRO A 329 -18.91 -24.89 22.82
N ILE A 330 -18.78 -24.74 21.50
CA ILE A 330 -18.41 -25.83 20.58
C ILE A 330 -16.97 -25.58 20.11
N ALA A 331 -16.22 -26.67 20.08
CA ALA A 331 -14.78 -26.76 20.06
C ALA A 331 -14.07 -26.24 18.78
N SER A 332 -12.83 -25.82 19.01
CA SER A 332 -11.78 -25.51 18.04
C SER A 332 -11.42 -26.70 17.15
N VAL A 333 -11.08 -26.42 15.89
CA VAL A 333 -10.24 -27.31 15.08
C VAL A 333 -9.14 -26.46 14.44
N ASP A 334 -7.97 -26.54 15.06
CA ASP A 334 -6.69 -26.14 14.47
C ASP A 334 -6.10 -27.30 13.65
N SER A 335 -5.16 -26.94 12.78
CA SER A 335 -4.12 -27.76 12.15
C SER A 335 -4.49 -28.57 10.90
N PHE A 336 -4.11 -28.04 9.74
CA PHE A 336 -3.59 -28.86 8.63
C PHE A 336 -2.94 -27.94 7.58
N PHE A 337 -1.61 -27.89 7.49
CA PHE A 337 -0.86 -27.70 6.23
C PHE A 337 0.66 -27.82 6.51
N GLU A 338 1.24 -28.92 6.05
CA GLU A 338 2.68 -29.08 5.81
C GLU A 338 2.87 -29.69 4.41
N ALA A 339 3.92 -29.21 3.72
CA ALA A 339 4.57 -29.74 2.51
C ALA A 339 3.72 -29.68 1.21
N GLU A 340 4.16 -29.07 0.11
CA GLU A 340 5.33 -29.40 -0.72
C GLU A 340 5.53 -28.27 -1.76
N GLU A 341 6.78 -27.96 -2.12
CA GLU A 341 7.31 -27.88 -3.50
C GLU A 341 8.62 -27.06 -3.56
N ARG A 342 9.73 -27.76 -3.81
CA ARG A 342 10.93 -27.26 -4.48
C ARG A 342 10.77 -27.58 -5.97
N GLU A 343 11.08 -26.63 -6.85
CA GLU A 343 12.08 -26.80 -7.93
C GLU A 343 12.22 -25.55 -8.81
N GLU A 344 13.49 -25.23 -9.05
CA GLU A 344 14.19 -24.51 -10.12
C GLU A 344 13.42 -23.71 -11.21
N SER A 345 13.83 -22.45 -11.46
CA SER A 345 14.79 -22.14 -12.55
C SER A 345 14.97 -20.64 -12.85
N LYS A 346 16.25 -20.25 -12.93
CA LYS A 346 16.93 -19.34 -13.90
C LYS A 346 16.24 -18.03 -14.32
N GLU A 347 16.81 -16.92 -13.85
CA GLU A 347 16.84 -15.66 -14.59
C GLU A 347 18.21 -15.47 -15.26
N ASP A 348 18.26 -14.68 -16.33
CA ASP A 348 19.24 -13.58 -16.41
C ASP A 348 18.81 -12.49 -17.41
N PRO A 349 19.29 -11.24 -17.23
CA PRO A 349 18.67 -10.01 -17.72
C PRO A 349 19.60 -9.19 -18.65
N SER A 350 19.10 -8.07 -19.16
CA SER A 350 19.94 -6.98 -19.67
C SER A 350 19.28 -5.64 -19.33
N GLY A 351 19.99 -4.83 -18.55
CA GLY A 351 19.56 -3.50 -18.14
C GLY A 351 20.02 -2.39 -19.08
N GLU A 352 19.37 -1.23 -18.94
CA GLU A 352 19.87 0.05 -19.42
C GLU A 352 19.45 1.15 -18.42
N GLN A 353 20.42 1.96 -18.01
CA GLN A 353 20.31 2.98 -16.96
C GLN A 353 19.58 4.23 -17.47
N LYS A 354 18.83 4.93 -16.59
CA LYS A 354 18.56 6.36 -16.73
C LYS A 354 18.33 7.04 -15.38
N GLU A 355 18.79 8.28 -15.34
CA GLU A 355 18.90 9.23 -14.23
C GLU A 355 17.52 9.55 -13.60
N GLU A 356 17.47 9.62 -12.27
CA GLU A 356 16.25 9.94 -11.51
C GLU A 356 16.15 11.44 -11.18
N GLU A 357 15.13 12.06 -11.77
CA GLU A 357 14.44 13.23 -11.22
C GLU A 357 13.55 12.78 -10.05
N VAL A 358 13.58 13.55 -8.96
CA VAL A 358 12.69 13.42 -7.80
C VAL A 358 11.24 13.58 -8.27
N SER A 359 10.48 12.48 -8.29
CA SER A 359 9.05 12.48 -8.59
C SER A 359 8.26 11.94 -7.40
N GLU A 360 7.16 12.62 -7.08
CA GLU A 360 6.25 12.27 -5.99
C GLU A 360 5.75 10.83 -6.15
N GLU A 361 6.02 9.95 -5.17
CA GLU A 361 5.55 8.56 -5.16
C GLU A 361 4.03 8.49 -5.04
N LYS A 362 3.39 8.51 -6.21
CA LYS A 362 2.01 8.08 -6.39
C LYS A 362 2.02 6.56 -6.38
N SER A 363 1.20 5.93 -5.53
CA SER A 363 0.88 4.51 -5.67
C SER A 363 0.35 4.31 -7.09
N ASP A 364 0.97 3.40 -7.85
CA ASP A 364 0.64 3.23 -9.27
C ASP A 364 -0.71 2.51 -9.36
N ILE A 365 -1.78 3.30 -9.47
CA ILE A 365 -3.11 2.81 -9.81
C ILE A 365 -3.10 2.51 -11.31
N ALA A 366 -3.14 1.23 -11.65
CA ALA A 366 -3.21 0.77 -13.03
C ALA A 366 -4.65 0.44 -13.43
N ASN A 367 -4.94 0.56 -14.72
CA ASN A 367 -6.29 0.36 -15.25
C ASN A 367 -6.57 -1.12 -15.57
N TRP A 368 -7.83 -1.52 -15.36
CA TRP A 368 -8.36 -2.77 -15.91
C TRP A 368 -8.41 -2.73 -17.43
N GLN A 369 -8.14 -3.86 -18.06
CA GLN A 369 -8.11 -3.99 -19.52
C GLN A 369 -9.26 -4.88 -20.00
N LEU A 370 -9.85 -4.53 -21.14
CA LEU A 370 -10.88 -5.35 -21.78
C LEU A 370 -10.21 -6.34 -22.74
N GLY A 371 -10.37 -7.62 -22.45
CA GLY A 371 -9.96 -8.74 -23.28
C GLY A 371 -11.11 -9.26 -24.11
N ASN A 372 -10.89 -9.51 -25.40
CA ASN A 372 -11.87 -10.13 -26.30
C ASN A 372 -11.29 -11.33 -27.08
N ASN A 373 -10.02 -11.66 -26.82
CA ASN A 373 -9.27 -12.74 -27.42
C ASN A 373 -8.50 -13.47 -26.31
N ARG A 374 -7.88 -14.62 -26.63
CA ARG A 374 -6.98 -15.29 -25.69
C ARG A 374 -5.86 -14.33 -25.26
N ILE A 375 -5.76 -14.08 -23.96
CA ILE A 375 -4.70 -13.28 -23.35
C ILE A 375 -3.80 -14.22 -22.54
N GLY A 376 -2.48 -14.10 -22.75
CA GLY A 376 -1.48 -14.99 -22.16
C GLY A 376 -1.25 -16.31 -22.90
N ASN A 377 -0.46 -17.20 -22.30
CA ASN A 377 -0.14 -18.54 -22.82
C ASN A 377 -1.43 -19.35 -23.08
N PRO A 378 -1.53 -20.20 -24.13
CA PRO A 378 -2.69 -21.07 -24.41
C PRO A 378 -3.24 -21.87 -23.21
N HIS A 379 -2.47 -22.06 -22.14
CA HIS A 379 -2.97 -22.61 -20.90
C HIS A 379 -3.91 -21.69 -20.12
N THR A 380 -4.03 -20.39 -20.41
CA THR A 380 -4.85 -19.47 -19.60
C THR A 380 -6.36 -19.69 -19.68
N GLY A 381 -6.84 -20.65 -20.48
CA GLY A 381 -8.22 -21.15 -20.39
C GLY A 381 -9.33 -20.10 -20.61
N VAL A 382 -8.98 -18.91 -21.10
CA VAL A 382 -9.91 -17.83 -21.37
C VAL A 382 -10.81 -18.24 -22.53
N ARG A 383 -12.13 -18.25 -22.29
CA ARG A 383 -13.14 -18.72 -23.24
C ARG A 383 -13.06 -17.96 -24.57
N GLU A 384 -13.21 -18.68 -25.67
CA GLU A 384 -13.23 -18.12 -27.01
C GLU A 384 -14.67 -17.62 -27.30
N GLY A 385 -14.89 -16.30 -27.27
CA GLY A 385 -16.14 -15.69 -27.76
C GLY A 385 -16.88 -14.72 -26.84
N SER A 386 -16.53 -14.60 -25.55
CA SER A 386 -17.02 -13.54 -24.64
C SER A 386 -15.90 -12.56 -24.28
N GLY A 387 -16.24 -11.28 -24.13
CA GLY A 387 -15.29 -10.29 -23.63
C GLY A 387 -15.21 -10.36 -22.11
N PHE A 388 -14.02 -10.23 -21.54
CA PHE A 388 -13.74 -10.29 -20.10
C PHE A 388 -12.85 -9.12 -19.70
N LEU A 389 -12.84 -8.79 -18.41
CA LEU A 389 -11.93 -7.79 -17.86
C LEU A 389 -10.72 -8.49 -17.23
N TYR A 390 -9.53 -7.93 -17.39
CA TYR A 390 -8.32 -8.52 -16.82
C TYR A 390 -7.31 -7.46 -16.38
N VAL A 391 -6.43 -7.88 -15.48
CA VAL A 391 -5.31 -7.12 -14.93
C VAL A 391 -4.08 -8.02 -14.80
N GLY A 392 -2.92 -7.39 -14.72
CA GLY A 392 -1.63 -8.06 -14.76
C GLY A 392 -0.72 -7.43 -15.80
N THR A 393 0.57 -7.71 -15.71
CA THR A 393 1.55 -7.25 -16.69
C THR A 393 2.65 -8.29 -16.88
N ASP A 394 3.03 -8.49 -18.13
CA ASP A 394 4.23 -9.26 -18.52
C ASP A 394 5.49 -8.36 -18.54
N SER A 395 5.36 -7.07 -18.25
CA SER A 395 6.50 -6.15 -18.32
C SER A 395 7.45 -6.40 -17.13
N SER A 396 8.65 -6.88 -17.44
CA SER A 396 9.77 -6.92 -16.50
C SER A 396 10.20 -5.54 -16.00
N ALA A 397 9.74 -4.46 -16.66
CA ALA A 397 10.05 -3.08 -16.31
C ALA A 397 9.15 -2.51 -15.20
N ALA A 398 8.09 -3.20 -14.79
CA ALA A 398 7.46 -2.90 -13.51
C ALA A 398 8.44 -3.36 -12.42
N ASN A 399 9.14 -2.42 -11.79
CA ASN A 399 9.91 -2.66 -10.57
C ASN A 399 9.04 -3.42 -9.55
N SER A 400 9.63 -4.07 -8.53
CA SER A 400 8.97 -4.88 -7.48
C SER A 400 7.84 -4.19 -6.69
N LYS A 401 7.38 -3.03 -7.14
CA LYS A 401 6.33 -2.20 -6.60
C LYS A 401 4.97 -2.91 -6.69
N LEU A 402 4.26 -2.86 -5.58
CA LEU A 402 2.88 -3.29 -5.45
C LEU A 402 1.97 -2.46 -6.38
N VAL A 403 1.24 -3.14 -7.27
CA VAL A 403 0.34 -2.47 -8.23
C VAL A 403 -1.11 -2.70 -7.80
N ASN A 404 -1.87 -1.61 -7.69
CA ASN A 404 -3.29 -1.65 -7.38
C ASN A 404 -4.11 -1.41 -8.65
N TYR A 405 -5.11 -2.26 -8.89
CA TYR A 405 -6.06 -2.09 -9.97
C TYR A 405 -7.45 -1.90 -9.39
N ILE A 406 -8.11 -0.80 -9.70
CA ILE A 406 -9.43 -0.45 -9.15
C ILE A 406 -10.43 -0.33 -10.30
N LEU A 407 -11.52 -1.10 -10.22
CA LEU A 407 -12.66 -1.00 -11.10
C LEU A 407 -13.85 -0.49 -10.29
N GLU A 408 -14.41 0.64 -10.70
CA GLU A 408 -15.53 1.28 -10.00
C GLU A 408 -16.86 0.92 -10.65
N SER A 409 -17.87 0.61 -9.84
CA SER A 409 -19.25 0.52 -10.31
C SER A 409 -19.83 1.92 -10.57
N PRO A 410 -20.91 2.02 -11.36
CA PRO A 410 -21.79 3.20 -11.30
C PRO A 410 -22.27 3.46 -9.87
N ASP A 411 -22.71 4.69 -9.60
CA ASP A 411 -23.38 5.01 -8.34
C ASP A 411 -24.65 4.16 -8.22
N LEU A 412 -24.81 3.54 -7.07
CA LEU A 412 -25.90 2.64 -6.73
C LEU A 412 -26.86 3.36 -5.78
N SER A 413 -28.15 3.11 -5.97
CA SER A 413 -29.21 3.56 -5.06
C SER A 413 -30.13 2.38 -4.80
N VAL A 414 -29.67 1.46 -3.95
CA VAL A 414 -30.36 0.20 -3.67
C VAL A 414 -31.00 0.27 -2.29
N ASP A 415 -32.30 0.00 -2.23
CA ASP A 415 -33.11 0.02 -1.00
C ASP A 415 -33.09 -1.32 -0.26
N GLU A 416 -32.41 -2.31 -0.81
CA GLU A 416 -32.29 -3.66 -0.29
C GLU A 416 -30.92 -4.28 -0.56
N ASP A 417 -30.65 -5.37 0.14
CA ASP A 417 -29.44 -6.16 -0.06
C ASP A 417 -29.55 -6.87 -1.40
N PHE A 418 -28.44 -6.92 -2.14
CA PHE A 418 -28.38 -7.57 -3.45
C PHE A 418 -27.15 -8.47 -3.56
N HIS A 419 -27.20 -9.43 -4.48
CA HIS A 419 -26.09 -10.32 -4.76
C HIS A 419 -25.32 -9.83 -5.99
N LEU A 420 -24.03 -9.57 -5.80
CA LEU A 420 -23.09 -9.39 -6.89
C LEU A 420 -22.51 -10.75 -7.25
N THR A 421 -22.76 -11.21 -8.48
CA THR A 421 -22.20 -12.47 -8.99
C THR A 421 -21.20 -12.22 -10.11
N MET A 422 -20.07 -12.94 -10.14
CA MET A 422 -19.12 -12.90 -11.24
C MET A 422 -18.35 -14.22 -11.39
N ASP A 423 -17.81 -14.45 -12.58
CA ASP A 423 -16.87 -15.53 -12.83
C ASP A 423 -15.44 -15.00 -12.66
N ILE A 424 -14.60 -15.73 -11.93
CA ILE A 424 -13.24 -15.29 -11.58
C ILE A 424 -12.22 -16.28 -12.12
N TYR A 425 -11.19 -15.76 -12.78
CA TYR A 425 -10.04 -16.51 -13.24
C TYR A 425 -8.78 -16.01 -12.55
N ARG A 426 -8.07 -16.91 -11.86
CA ARG A 426 -6.80 -16.63 -11.17
C ARG A 426 -5.98 -17.92 -11.13
N ARG A 427 -4.69 -17.81 -11.46
CA ARG A 427 -3.74 -18.96 -11.43
C ARG A 427 -2.62 -18.86 -10.42
N SER A 428 -2.53 -17.74 -9.71
CA SER A 428 -1.43 -17.47 -8.80
C SER A 428 -1.93 -16.77 -7.56
N ASN A 429 -1.30 -17.12 -6.45
CA ASN A 429 -1.57 -16.51 -5.16
C ASN A 429 -0.98 -15.10 -5.04
N ASP A 430 -0.05 -14.72 -5.93
CA ASP A 430 0.62 -13.42 -5.89
C ASP A 430 -0.20 -12.28 -6.54
N ILE A 431 -1.47 -12.53 -6.87
CA ILE A 431 -2.47 -11.50 -7.17
C ILE A 431 -3.75 -11.81 -6.38
N THR A 432 -4.30 -10.83 -5.67
CA THR A 432 -5.50 -10.99 -4.84
C THR A 432 -6.64 -10.15 -5.38
N LEU A 433 -7.87 -10.66 -5.31
CA LEU A 433 -9.09 -9.93 -5.67
C LEU A 433 -9.90 -9.64 -4.40
N GLN A 434 -10.39 -8.41 -4.33
CA GLN A 434 -11.16 -7.89 -3.22
C GLN A 434 -12.40 -7.14 -3.74
N ILE A 435 -13.51 -7.28 -3.04
CA ILE A 435 -14.71 -6.48 -3.29
C ILE A 435 -14.85 -5.49 -2.15
N CYS A 436 -14.82 -4.20 -2.49
CA CYS A 436 -14.87 -3.10 -1.56
C CYS A 436 -16.16 -2.31 -1.71
N ILE A 437 -16.68 -1.80 -0.59
CA ILE A 437 -18.00 -1.19 -0.49
C ILE A 437 -17.83 0.26 -0.08
N ASP A 438 -18.47 1.17 -0.82
CA ASP A 438 -18.45 2.63 -0.68
C ASP A 438 -17.09 3.32 -0.83
N THR A 439 -15.99 2.60 -0.58
CA THR A 439 -14.62 3.06 -0.74
C THR A 439 -13.75 1.93 -1.30
N PRO A 440 -12.65 2.23 -2.02
CA PRO A 440 -11.72 1.21 -2.51
C PRO A 440 -10.81 0.60 -1.42
N PHE A 441 -11.05 0.93 -0.15
CA PHE A 441 -10.24 0.50 1.00
C PHE A 441 -11.03 -0.39 1.97
N TYR A 442 -12.34 -0.17 2.10
CA TYR A 442 -13.20 -1.03 2.90
C TYR A 442 -13.62 -2.27 2.11
N CYS A 443 -12.82 -3.32 2.20
CA CYS A 443 -12.97 -4.55 1.40
C CYS A 443 -13.40 -5.74 2.26
N PRO A 444 -14.70 -5.87 2.59
CA PRO A 444 -15.19 -6.96 3.44
C PRO A 444 -15.07 -8.35 2.79
N TYR A 445 -14.92 -8.41 1.45
CA TYR A 445 -14.76 -9.67 0.73
C TYR A 445 -13.38 -9.75 0.10
N THR A 446 -12.65 -10.83 0.42
CA THR A 446 -11.40 -11.21 -0.24
C THR A 446 -11.57 -12.61 -0.82
N ILE A 447 -11.06 -12.80 -2.04
CA ILE A 447 -11.16 -14.09 -2.71
C ILE A 447 -10.00 -14.99 -2.30
N ASP A 448 -10.35 -16.14 -1.73
CA ASP A 448 -9.38 -17.14 -1.31
C ASP A 448 -8.56 -17.68 -2.49
N PRO A 449 -7.33 -18.16 -2.23
CA PRO A 449 -6.53 -18.93 -3.18
C PRO A 449 -7.32 -20.08 -3.82
N PHE A 450 -7.11 -20.32 -5.11
CA PHE A 450 -7.74 -21.41 -5.83
C PHE A 450 -6.79 -22.60 -5.98
N ASP A 451 -7.36 -23.79 -6.12
CA ASP A 451 -6.63 -24.97 -6.58
C ASP A 451 -6.11 -24.72 -8.01
N LYS A 452 -4.85 -25.11 -8.28
CA LYS A 452 -4.14 -24.90 -9.56
C LYS A 452 -4.89 -25.52 -10.75
N GLU A 453 -5.74 -26.51 -10.50
CA GLU A 453 -6.51 -27.22 -11.54
C GLU A 453 -7.79 -26.50 -11.99
N THR A 454 -8.28 -25.53 -11.21
CA THR A 454 -9.51 -24.81 -11.54
C THR A 454 -9.22 -23.72 -12.57
N ASN A 455 -9.87 -23.78 -13.73
CA ASN A 455 -9.71 -22.74 -14.76
C ASN A 455 -10.50 -21.48 -14.40
N TRP A 456 -11.83 -21.55 -14.39
CA TRP A 456 -12.70 -20.44 -13.99
C TRP A 456 -13.53 -20.86 -12.80
N MET A 457 -13.61 -19.97 -11.81
CA MET A 457 -14.54 -20.09 -10.70
C MET A 457 -15.83 -19.39 -11.06
N GLU A 458 -16.85 -20.18 -11.42
CA GLU A 458 -18.11 -19.67 -11.95
C GLU A 458 -19.08 -19.28 -10.82
N GLY A 459 -19.78 -18.15 -11.00
CA GLY A 459 -20.90 -17.74 -10.15
C GLY A 459 -20.52 -17.38 -8.71
N GLN A 460 -19.31 -16.85 -8.48
CA GLN A 460 -18.94 -16.34 -7.15
C GLN A 460 -19.85 -15.21 -6.75
N MET A 461 -20.40 -15.29 -5.53
CA MET A 461 -21.51 -14.46 -5.08
C MET A 461 -21.13 -13.69 -3.82
N PHE A 462 -21.36 -12.37 -3.83
CA PHE A 462 -21.10 -11.46 -2.73
C PHE A 462 -22.39 -10.75 -2.35
N MET A 463 -22.71 -10.71 -1.05
CA MET A 463 -23.89 -10.01 -0.56
C MET A 463 -23.55 -8.53 -0.32
N ILE A 464 -24.15 -7.63 -1.07
CA ILE A 464 -23.92 -6.19 -0.91
C ILE A 464 -25.09 -5.62 -0.10
N PRO A 465 -24.84 -5.00 1.06
CA PRO A 465 -25.88 -4.50 1.94
C PRO A 465 -26.60 -3.29 1.32
N LYS A 466 -27.87 -3.13 1.68
CA LYS A 466 -28.68 -1.96 1.34
C LYS A 466 -28.01 -0.67 1.78
N GLY A 467 -28.24 0.41 1.04
CA GLY A 467 -27.60 1.70 1.31
C GLY A 467 -26.16 1.82 0.81
N THR A 468 -25.57 0.75 0.27
CA THR A 468 -24.31 0.84 -0.50
C THR A 468 -24.49 1.81 -1.67
N LEU A 469 -23.62 2.81 -1.74
CA LEU A 469 -23.58 3.84 -2.77
C LEU A 469 -22.68 3.44 -3.94
N LYS A 470 -21.64 2.65 -3.71
CA LYS A 470 -20.73 2.20 -4.77
C LYS A 470 -20.03 0.90 -4.42
N VAL A 471 -19.73 0.09 -5.43
CA VAL A 471 -18.91 -1.12 -5.29
C VAL A 471 -17.62 -0.94 -6.09
N TYR A 472 -16.52 -1.37 -5.49
CA TYR A 472 -15.19 -1.37 -6.10
C TYR A 472 -14.69 -2.81 -6.20
N ILE A 473 -14.18 -3.18 -7.38
CA ILE A 473 -13.49 -4.45 -7.59
C ILE A 473 -12.00 -4.13 -7.64
N LYS A 474 -11.29 -4.49 -6.56
CA LYS A 474 -9.88 -4.18 -6.36
C LYS A 474 -9.03 -5.42 -6.57
N ALA A 475 -8.01 -5.33 -7.42
CA ALA A 475 -6.99 -6.36 -7.53
C ALA A 475 -5.63 -5.79 -7.09
N ILE A 476 -4.89 -6.59 -6.32
CA ILE A 476 -3.57 -6.21 -5.79
C ILE A 476 -2.56 -7.24 -6.30
N GLN A 477 -1.59 -6.77 -7.07
CA GLN A 477 -0.52 -7.62 -7.60
C GLN A 477 0.75 -7.45 -6.76
N TRP A 478 1.16 -8.53 -6.11
CA TRP A 478 2.32 -8.59 -5.21
C TRP A 478 3.61 -8.97 -5.93
N LYS A 479 3.52 -9.74 -7.03
CA LYS A 479 4.68 -10.16 -7.83
C LYS A 479 4.43 -10.06 -9.33
N ARG A 480 5.52 -10.01 -10.10
CA ARG A 480 5.52 -9.91 -11.57
C ARG A 480 4.85 -11.12 -12.25
N PHE A 481 4.41 -10.92 -13.50
CA PHE A 481 3.88 -11.96 -14.42
C PHE A 481 2.61 -12.68 -13.97
N LYS A 482 1.77 -12.05 -13.15
CA LYS A 482 0.51 -12.65 -12.69
C LYS A 482 -0.68 -11.94 -13.30
N TRP A 483 -1.67 -12.75 -13.66
CA TRP A 483 -2.86 -12.33 -14.36
C TRP A 483 -4.09 -12.71 -13.55
N LEU A 484 -5.05 -11.80 -13.50
CA LEU A 484 -6.38 -12.03 -12.95
C LEU A 484 -7.41 -11.52 -13.95
N ALA A 485 -8.48 -12.29 -14.13
CA ALA A 485 -9.59 -11.90 -15.00
C ALA A 485 -10.94 -12.15 -14.34
N ILE A 486 -11.92 -11.34 -14.72
CA ILE A 486 -13.32 -11.46 -14.30
C ILE A 486 -14.23 -11.41 -15.53
N ASP A 487 -15.32 -12.16 -15.51
CA ASP A 487 -16.35 -12.18 -16.55
C ASP A 487 -17.75 -12.33 -15.90
N ASN A 488 -18.81 -12.16 -16.69
CA ASN A 488 -20.20 -12.42 -16.30
C ASN A 488 -20.65 -11.69 -15.02
N LEU A 489 -20.17 -10.47 -14.81
CA LEU A 489 -20.61 -9.60 -13.71
C LEU A 489 -22.12 -9.35 -13.82
N LYS A 490 -22.86 -9.76 -12.79
CA LYS A 490 -24.31 -9.60 -12.70
C LYS A 490 -24.69 -9.17 -11.30
N VAL A 491 -25.77 -8.41 -11.21
CA VAL A 491 -26.43 -8.05 -9.96
C VAL A 491 -27.78 -8.74 -9.96
N THR A 492 -28.08 -9.49 -8.90
CA THR A 492 -29.39 -10.11 -8.69
C THR A 492 -29.98 -9.62 -7.38
N SER A 493 -31.26 -9.26 -7.39
CA SER A 493 -31.99 -8.90 -6.18
C SER A 493 -33.12 -9.90 -5.91
N SER A 494 -33.50 -10.06 -4.65
CA SER A 494 -34.62 -10.94 -4.28
C SER A 494 -35.98 -10.43 -4.76
N LYS A 495 -36.13 -9.13 -5.04
CA LYS A 495 -37.38 -8.54 -5.54
C LYS A 495 -37.47 -8.39 -7.06
N CYS A 496 -36.38 -8.55 -7.82
CA CYS A 496 -36.35 -8.27 -9.26
C CYS A 496 -35.55 -9.31 -10.05
#